data_AF-A0A554V794-F1
#
_entry.id   AF-A0A554V794-F1
#
_cell.length_a   1.000
_cell.length_b   1.000
_cell.length_c   1.000
_cell.angle_alpha   90.00
_cell.angle_beta   90.00
_cell.angle_gamma   90.00
#
_symmetry.space_group_name_H-M   'P 1'
#
loop_
_entity.id
_entity.type
_entity.pdbx_description
1 polymer ?
#
loop_
_entity_poly.entity_id
_entity_poly.type
_entity_poly.pdbx_seq_one_letter_code
_entity_poly.pdbx_strand_id
1 'polypeptide(L)'
;MARTLDHAKRAELLADVVTYISEHGLANLSLRPLAAALGTSSRMLIYYFGTKEEMLVQALTSHRPDIAAVFADVSDTAGLRQRLIEFSAENQAGTSATSVKVLLQVLGAACAPNSPYAQYANAAIETFVASLSAALRRIEGIDDPEAVATLLISGLRGVLQDRFITGDVERTERAARLLIAQTLP
;
A
#
# COMPACT_ATOMS: atom_id res chain seq x y z
N MET A 1 5.22 -35.77 -15.00
CA MET A 1 5.11 -34.49 -15.74
C MET A 1 4.82 -33.41 -14.73
N ALA A 2 5.73 -32.45 -14.54
CA ALA A 2 5.46 -31.30 -13.69
C ALA A 2 4.33 -30.48 -14.36
N ARG A 3 3.21 -30.33 -13.66
CA ARG A 3 2.08 -29.53 -14.15
C ARG A 3 2.54 -28.08 -14.20
N THR A 4 2.63 -27.51 -15.40
CA THR A 4 2.99 -26.10 -15.61
C THR A 4 2.13 -25.20 -14.71
N LEU A 5 2.77 -24.26 -14.01
CA LEU A 5 2.09 -23.31 -13.13
C LEU A 5 1.08 -22.51 -13.95
N ASP A 6 -0.19 -22.57 -13.54
CA ASP A 6 -1.26 -21.77 -14.14
C ASP A 6 -1.15 -20.33 -13.63
N HIS A 7 -0.63 -19.44 -14.49
CA HIS A 7 -0.43 -18.04 -14.15
C HIS A 7 -1.73 -17.27 -13.95
N ALA A 8 -2.80 -17.65 -14.66
CA ALA A 8 -4.11 -17.01 -14.47
C ALA A 8 -4.68 -17.39 -13.10
N LYS A 9 -4.64 -18.67 -12.75
CA LYS A 9 -5.08 -19.11 -11.43
C LYS A 9 -4.24 -18.51 -10.31
N ARG A 10 -2.93 -18.37 -10.52
CA ARG A 10 -2.03 -17.72 -9.57
C ARG A 10 -2.43 -16.27 -9.31
N ALA A 11 -2.76 -15.50 -10.35
CA ALA A 11 -3.19 -14.11 -10.20
C ALA A 11 -4.54 -13.98 -9.47
N GLU A 12 -5.51 -14.84 -9.80
CA GLU A 12 -6.81 -14.92 -9.12
C GLU A 12 -6.63 -15.17 -7.62
N LEU A 13 -5.82 -16.17 -7.26
CA LEU A 13 -5.54 -16.49 -5.86
C LEU A 13 -4.90 -15.32 -5.11
N LEU A 14 -3.99 -14.55 -5.72
CA LEU A 14 -3.39 -13.37 -5.07
C LEU A 14 -4.42 -12.27 -4.80
N ALA A 15 -5.33 -12.00 -5.73
CA ALA A 15 -6.41 -11.04 -5.54
C ALA A 15 -7.38 -11.45 -4.43
N ASP A 16 -7.71 -12.74 -4.36
CA ASP A 16 -8.56 -13.30 -3.30
C ASP A 16 -7.87 -13.25 -1.94
N VAL A 17 -6.54 -13.47 -1.89
CA VAL A 17 -5.74 -13.32 -0.67
C VAL A 17 -5.84 -11.89 -0.12
N VAL A 18 -5.67 -10.86 -0.96
CA VAL A 18 -5.79 -9.44 -0.54
C VAL A 18 -7.19 -9.17 0.03
N THR A 19 -8.22 -9.64 -0.67
CA THR A 19 -9.62 -9.48 -0.22
C THR A 19 -9.82 -10.15 1.14
N TYR A 20 -9.40 -11.41 1.29
CA TYR A 20 -9.53 -12.15 2.54
C TYR A 20 -8.86 -11.43 3.72
N ILE A 21 -7.64 -10.92 3.55
CA ILE A 21 -6.92 -10.22 4.63
C ILE A 21 -7.59 -8.90 5.00
N SER A 22 -8.18 -8.21 4.02
CA SER A 22 -8.90 -6.96 4.31
C SER A 22 -10.11 -7.18 5.23
N GLU A 23 -10.71 -8.37 5.17
CA GLU A 23 -11.91 -8.75 5.94
C GLU A 23 -11.56 -9.43 7.27
N HIS A 24 -10.52 -10.28 7.28
CA HIS A 24 -10.19 -11.15 8.43
C HIS A 24 -8.96 -10.69 9.21
N GLY A 25 -8.17 -9.77 8.65
CA GLY A 25 -6.94 -9.24 9.23
C GLY A 25 -5.72 -10.16 9.06
N LEU A 26 -4.53 -9.55 9.04
CA LEU A 26 -3.24 -10.21 8.89
C LEU A 26 -2.82 -10.97 10.17
N ALA A 27 -3.10 -10.40 11.34
CA ALA A 27 -2.67 -10.96 12.63
C ALA A 27 -3.23 -12.37 12.89
N ASN A 28 -4.46 -12.63 12.45
CA ASN A 28 -5.12 -13.93 12.63
C ASN A 28 -5.02 -14.84 11.41
N LEU A 29 -4.22 -14.46 10.41
CA LEU A 29 -4.14 -15.19 9.15
C LEU A 29 -3.47 -16.56 9.33
N SER A 30 -4.20 -17.61 8.96
CA SER A 30 -3.69 -18.97 8.84
C SER A 30 -4.05 -19.58 7.49
N LEU A 31 -3.16 -20.46 6.98
CA LEU A 31 -3.28 -21.02 5.63
C LEU A 31 -4.50 -21.94 5.45
N ARG A 32 -5.01 -22.55 6.53
CA ARG A 32 -6.12 -23.52 6.43
C ARG A 32 -7.46 -22.81 6.22
N PRO A 33 -7.89 -21.84 7.07
CA PRO A 33 -9.08 -21.03 6.80
C PRO A 33 -9.00 -20.26 5.49
N LEU A 34 -7.84 -19.67 5.18
CA LEU A 34 -7.63 -18.98 3.91
C LEU A 34 -7.84 -19.92 2.72
N ALA A 35 -7.19 -21.09 2.71
CA ALA A 35 -7.36 -22.04 1.61
C ALA A 35 -8.81 -22.49 1.43
N ALA A 36 -9.53 -22.72 2.54
CA ALA A 36 -10.94 -23.08 2.50
C ALA A 36 -11.80 -21.95 1.90
N ALA A 37 -11.55 -20.70 2.28
CA ALA A 37 -12.24 -19.54 1.73
C ALA A 37 -11.96 -19.34 0.23
N LEU A 38 -10.75 -19.65 -0.22
CA LEU A 38 -10.33 -19.58 -1.63
C LEU A 38 -10.69 -20.83 -2.45
N GLY A 39 -11.43 -21.79 -1.88
CA GLY A 39 -11.82 -23.02 -2.57
C GLY A 39 -10.63 -23.91 -2.98
N THR A 40 -9.52 -23.85 -2.24
CA THR A 40 -8.28 -24.58 -2.53
C THR A 40 -7.76 -25.31 -1.28
N SER A 41 -6.52 -25.83 -1.33
CA SER A 41 -5.87 -26.44 -0.16
C SER A 41 -4.62 -25.65 0.24
N SER A 42 -4.23 -25.74 1.52
CA SER A 42 -3.00 -25.09 2.00
C SER A 42 -1.77 -25.60 1.25
N ARG A 43 -1.75 -26.89 0.87
CA ARG A 43 -0.70 -27.47 0.01
C ARG A 43 -0.63 -26.77 -1.35
N MET A 44 -1.78 -26.46 -1.96
CA MET A 44 -1.81 -25.74 -3.24
C MET A 44 -1.34 -24.29 -3.09
N LEU A 45 -1.68 -23.60 -2.02
CA LEU A 45 -1.16 -22.26 -1.75
C LEU A 45 0.38 -22.28 -1.61
N ILE A 46 0.90 -23.22 -0.81
CA ILE A 46 2.35 -23.42 -0.67
C ILE A 46 3.01 -23.77 -2.01
N TYR A 47 2.37 -24.62 -2.83
CA TYR A 47 2.85 -24.96 -4.16
C TYR A 47 2.99 -23.73 -5.08
N TYR A 48 2.02 -22.81 -5.04
CA TYR A 48 2.04 -21.61 -5.87
C TYR A 48 2.98 -20.51 -5.36
N PHE A 49 3.14 -20.40 -4.04
CA PHE A 49 3.67 -19.18 -3.44
C PHE A 49 4.84 -19.38 -2.48
N GLY A 50 5.21 -20.63 -2.19
CA GLY A 50 6.23 -20.94 -1.18
C GLY A 50 5.62 -20.86 0.20
N THR A 51 5.94 -19.83 0.96
CA THR A 51 5.47 -19.64 2.35
C THR A 51 4.24 -18.75 2.44
N LYS A 52 3.61 -18.69 3.63
CA LYS A 52 2.51 -17.75 3.91
C LYS A 52 2.99 -16.32 3.74
N GLU A 53 4.17 -16.02 4.25
CA GLU A 53 4.80 -14.71 4.22
C GLU A 53 5.14 -14.29 2.78
N GLU A 54 5.73 -15.18 1.98
CA GLU A 54 6.02 -14.90 0.56
C GLU A 54 4.74 -14.72 -0.26
N MET A 55 3.70 -15.50 0.00
CA MET A 55 2.39 -15.32 -0.64
C MET A 55 1.83 -13.93 -0.36
N LEU A 56 1.95 -13.45 0.88
CA LEU A 56 1.48 -12.12 1.27
C LEU A 56 2.26 -11.00 0.59
N VAL A 57 3.58 -11.12 0.54
CA VAL A 57 4.45 -10.18 -0.18
C VAL A 57 4.09 -10.18 -1.67
N GLN A 58 3.88 -11.34 -2.27
CA GLN A 58 3.47 -11.46 -3.68
C GLN A 58 2.09 -10.84 -3.93
N ALA A 59 1.12 -11.05 -3.04
CA ALA A 59 -0.23 -10.52 -3.14
C ALA A 59 -0.22 -8.98 -3.09
N LEU A 60 0.54 -8.40 -2.17
CA LEU A 60 0.67 -6.95 -2.12
C LEU A 60 1.45 -6.37 -3.29
N THR A 61 2.47 -7.09 -3.77
CA THR A 61 3.27 -6.64 -4.92
C THR A 61 2.44 -6.62 -6.20
N SER A 62 1.52 -7.57 -6.41
CA SER A 62 0.67 -7.61 -7.60
C SER A 62 -0.39 -6.50 -7.65
N HIS A 63 -0.68 -5.86 -6.51
CA HIS A 63 -1.65 -4.77 -6.41
C HIS A 63 -1.00 -3.39 -6.17
N ARG A 64 0.33 -3.27 -6.25
CA ARG A 64 0.98 -1.97 -6.13
C ARG A 64 0.62 -1.08 -7.32
N PRO A 65 0.17 0.16 -7.08
CA PRO A 65 0.09 1.14 -8.15
C PRO A 65 1.50 1.44 -8.67
N ASP A 66 1.59 1.83 -9.93
CA ASP A 66 2.81 2.43 -10.47
C ASP A 66 3.00 3.82 -9.87
N ILE A 67 3.77 3.89 -8.77
CA ILE A 67 3.96 5.13 -8.01
C ILE A 67 4.76 6.16 -8.79
N ALA A 68 5.60 5.74 -9.73
CA ALA A 68 6.28 6.68 -10.60
C ALA A 68 5.28 7.36 -11.54
N ALA A 69 4.36 6.59 -12.12
CA ALA A 69 3.28 7.12 -12.97
C ALA A 69 2.33 8.06 -12.20
N VAL A 70 2.09 7.80 -10.90
CA VAL A 70 1.23 8.67 -10.05
C VAL A 70 1.69 10.13 -10.06
N PHE A 71 3.00 10.38 -10.10
CA PHE A 71 3.57 11.73 -10.03
C PHE A 71 4.24 12.17 -11.33
N ALA A 72 4.19 11.39 -12.41
CA ALA A 72 4.92 11.64 -13.65
C ALA A 72 4.57 13.00 -14.28
N ASP A 73 3.28 13.36 -14.30
CA ASP A 73 2.78 14.57 -14.98
C ASP A 73 2.77 15.82 -14.09
N VAL A 74 3.28 15.74 -12.86
CA VAL A 74 3.36 16.88 -11.95
C VAL A 74 4.51 17.80 -12.32
N SER A 75 4.21 19.04 -12.71
CA SER A 75 5.20 20.06 -13.11
C SER A 75 5.28 21.28 -12.19
N ASP A 76 4.30 21.48 -11.31
CA ASP A 76 4.26 22.64 -10.41
C ASP A 76 3.58 22.28 -9.07
N THR A 77 3.65 23.22 -8.12
CA THR A 77 3.10 23.04 -6.76
C THR A 77 1.58 22.86 -6.75
N ALA A 78 0.86 23.54 -7.64
CA ALA A 78 -0.60 23.45 -7.70
C ALA A 78 -1.06 22.07 -8.19
N GLY A 79 -0.43 21.56 -9.24
CA GLY A 79 -0.62 20.21 -9.77
C GLY A 79 -0.24 19.15 -8.75
N LEU A 80 0.86 19.32 -8.00
CA LEU A 80 1.23 18.38 -6.95
C LEU A 80 0.19 18.34 -5.83
N ARG A 81 -0.27 19.50 -5.37
CA ARG A 81 -1.30 19.62 -4.33
C ARG A 81 -2.59 18.91 -4.77
N GLN A 82 -3.03 19.16 -5.99
CA GLN A 82 -4.21 18.52 -6.56
C GLN A 82 -4.03 17.00 -6.65
N ARG A 83 -2.91 16.53 -7.18
CA ARG A 83 -2.64 15.09 -7.32
C ARG A 83 -2.59 14.37 -5.98
N LEU A 84 -2.01 14.98 -4.94
CA LEU A 84 -1.99 14.41 -3.59
C LEU A 84 -3.39 14.32 -2.97
N ILE A 85 -4.26 15.31 -3.21
CA ILE A 85 -5.66 15.28 -2.77
C ILE A 85 -6.42 14.17 -3.47
N GLU A 86 -6.29 14.07 -4.79
CA GLU A 86 -6.94 13.03 -5.61
C GLU A 86 -6.45 11.64 -5.21
N PHE A 87 -5.13 11.44 -5.12
CA PHE A 87 -4.54 10.19 -4.67
C PHE A 87 -5.04 9.82 -3.27
N SER A 88 -5.06 10.79 -2.34
CA SER A 88 -5.60 10.56 -1.01
C SER A 88 -7.07 10.15 -1.06
N ALA A 89 -7.90 10.72 -1.94
CA ALA A 89 -9.31 10.36 -2.14
C ALA A 89 -9.51 8.96 -2.75
N GLU A 90 -8.72 8.62 -3.78
CA GLU A 90 -8.71 7.31 -4.44
C GLU A 90 -8.46 6.17 -3.44
N ASN A 91 -7.64 6.42 -2.41
CA ASN A 91 -7.25 5.41 -1.42
C ASN A 91 -8.26 5.22 -0.26
N GLN A 92 -9.40 5.93 -0.26
CA GLN A 92 -10.37 5.91 0.86
C GLN A 92 -11.51 4.91 0.66
N ALA A 93 -11.81 4.53 -0.58
CA ALA A 93 -12.95 3.67 -0.91
C ALA A 93 -12.62 2.61 -1.96
N GLY A 94 -13.53 1.65 -2.13
CA GLY A 94 -13.44 0.60 -3.15
C GLY A 94 -12.25 -0.35 -2.97
N THR A 95 -11.82 -0.95 -4.08
CA THR A 95 -10.74 -1.94 -4.13
C THR A 95 -9.36 -1.35 -3.76
N SER A 96 -9.18 -0.04 -3.97
CA SER A 96 -7.96 0.67 -3.54
C SER A 96 -7.84 0.68 -2.02
N ALA A 97 -8.91 1.02 -1.30
CA ALA A 97 -8.93 1.00 0.16
C ALA A 97 -8.64 -0.39 0.75
N THR A 98 -9.15 -1.46 0.12
CA THR A 98 -8.84 -2.85 0.48
C THR A 98 -7.33 -3.09 0.47
N SER A 99 -6.67 -2.76 -0.64
CA SER A 99 -5.23 -2.97 -0.82
C SER A 99 -4.42 -2.14 0.19
N VAL A 100 -4.83 -0.89 0.43
CA VAL A 100 -4.16 -0.01 1.39
C VAL A 100 -4.31 -0.50 2.83
N LYS A 101 -5.50 -0.97 3.24
CA LYS A 101 -5.70 -1.57 4.57
C LYS A 101 -4.76 -2.75 4.81
N VAL A 102 -4.56 -3.60 3.81
CA VAL A 102 -3.63 -4.74 3.91
C VAL A 102 -2.18 -4.23 3.98
N LEU A 103 -1.81 -3.26 3.16
CA LEU A 103 -0.48 -2.64 3.20
C LEU A 103 -0.18 -2.05 4.59
N LEU A 104 -1.12 -1.32 5.19
CA LEU A 104 -0.95 -0.71 6.52
C LEU A 104 -0.75 -1.77 7.61
N GLN A 105 -1.46 -2.90 7.54
CA GLN A 105 -1.23 -4.03 8.44
C GLN A 105 0.17 -4.64 8.27
N VAL A 106 0.65 -4.77 7.03
CA VAL A 106 2.00 -5.27 6.74
C VAL A 106 3.08 -4.30 7.21
N LEU A 107 2.90 -3.00 7.01
CA LEU A 107 3.83 -1.98 7.54
C LEU A 107 3.89 -2.03 9.07
N GLY A 108 2.75 -2.19 9.76
CA GLY A 108 2.72 -2.39 11.20
C GLY A 108 3.43 -3.68 11.64
N ALA A 109 3.20 -4.80 10.95
CA ALA A 109 3.86 -6.06 11.22
C ALA A 109 5.37 -6.04 10.92
N ALA A 110 5.81 -5.21 9.98
CA ALA A 110 7.23 -5.03 9.63
C ALA A 110 8.06 -4.41 10.76
N CYS A 111 7.43 -3.69 11.69
CA CYS A 111 8.10 -3.10 12.85
C CYS A 111 8.55 -4.13 13.91
N ALA A 112 8.05 -5.37 13.85
CA ALA A 112 8.47 -6.42 14.77
C ALA A 112 9.93 -6.87 14.49
N PRO A 113 10.71 -7.25 15.52
CA PRO A 113 12.05 -7.81 15.31
C PRO A 113 12.01 -9.03 14.38
N ASN A 114 12.94 -9.10 13.43
CA ASN A 114 13.04 -10.17 12.43
C ASN A 114 11.75 -10.40 11.63
N SER A 115 10.94 -9.36 11.43
CA SER A 115 9.71 -9.48 10.66
C SER A 115 9.98 -9.95 9.23
N PRO A 116 9.27 -10.98 8.74
CA PRO A 116 9.41 -11.45 7.36
C PRO A 116 8.98 -10.39 6.33
N TYR A 117 8.29 -9.34 6.76
CA TYR A 117 7.81 -8.26 5.90
C TYR A 117 8.76 -7.07 5.81
N ALA A 118 9.85 -7.05 6.59
CA ALA A 118 10.73 -5.88 6.71
C ALA A 118 11.29 -5.41 5.35
N GLN A 119 11.79 -6.34 4.53
CA GLN A 119 12.34 -6.01 3.21
C GLN A 119 11.27 -5.42 2.28
N TYR A 120 10.08 -6.03 2.24
CA TYR A 120 8.98 -5.54 1.42
C TYR A 120 8.52 -4.14 1.86
N ALA A 121 8.40 -3.93 3.18
CA ALA A 121 7.98 -2.66 3.77
C ALA A 121 8.99 -1.54 3.47
N ASN A 122 10.28 -1.80 3.65
CA ASN A 122 11.34 -0.85 3.30
C ASN A 122 11.28 -0.47 1.83
N ALA A 123 11.23 -1.46 0.93
CA ALA A 123 11.12 -1.20 -0.51
C ALA A 123 9.83 -0.44 -0.87
N ALA A 124 8.72 -0.66 -0.16
CA ALA A 124 7.48 0.09 -0.36
C ALA A 124 7.68 1.58 -0.06
N ILE A 125 8.24 1.87 1.11
CA ILE A 125 8.46 3.23 1.60
C ILE A 125 9.47 3.93 0.71
N GLU A 126 10.61 3.30 0.42
CA GLU A 126 11.65 3.84 -0.46
C GLU A 126 11.10 4.19 -1.84
N THR A 127 10.28 3.31 -2.45
CA THR A 127 9.66 3.58 -3.76
C THR A 127 8.78 4.84 -3.73
N PHE A 128 7.93 4.98 -2.70
CA PHE A 128 7.06 6.15 -2.57
C PHE A 128 7.84 7.44 -2.31
N VAL A 129 8.79 7.39 -1.38
CA VAL A 129 9.62 8.56 -1.04
C VAL A 129 10.46 8.98 -2.24
N ALA A 130 11.09 8.04 -2.94
CA ALA A 130 11.91 8.34 -4.12
C ALA A 130 11.09 8.98 -5.25
N SER A 131 9.92 8.42 -5.57
CA SER A 131 9.05 8.95 -6.65
C SER A 131 8.53 10.35 -6.34
N LEU A 132 8.05 10.59 -5.11
CA LEU A 132 7.59 11.92 -4.72
C LEU A 132 8.74 12.92 -4.62
N SER A 133 9.91 12.51 -4.12
CA SER A 133 11.12 13.35 -4.10
C SER A 133 11.54 13.75 -5.51
N ALA A 134 11.45 12.83 -6.48
CA ALA A 134 11.73 13.13 -7.89
C ALA A 134 10.75 14.16 -8.46
N ALA A 135 9.47 14.09 -8.10
CA ALA A 135 8.49 15.09 -8.49
C ALA A 135 8.76 16.46 -7.83
N LEU A 136 9.07 16.48 -6.53
CA LEU A 136 9.39 17.70 -5.78
C LEU A 136 10.65 18.41 -6.30
N ARG A 137 11.66 17.68 -6.78
CA ARG A 137 12.86 18.25 -7.40
C ARG A 137 12.57 19.05 -8.69
N ARG A 138 11.41 18.87 -9.32
CA ARG A 138 11.00 19.64 -10.51
C ARG A 138 10.29 20.95 -10.15
N ILE A 139 10.01 21.17 -8.87
CA ILE A 139 9.29 22.33 -8.36
C ILE A 139 10.29 23.27 -7.68
N GLU A 140 10.26 24.55 -8.04
CA GLU A 140 11.10 25.56 -7.41
C GLU A 140 10.66 25.84 -5.96
N GLY A 141 11.62 26.18 -5.09
CA GLY A 141 11.34 26.57 -3.70
C GLY A 141 11.19 25.40 -2.71
N ILE A 142 11.55 24.17 -3.10
CA ILE A 142 11.63 23.02 -2.19
C ILE A 142 13.09 22.77 -1.81
N ASP A 143 13.47 23.11 -0.58
CA ASP A 143 14.85 22.98 -0.09
C ASP A 143 15.27 21.53 0.17
N ASP A 144 14.39 20.73 0.78
CA ASP A 144 14.64 19.31 1.08
C ASP A 144 13.50 18.43 0.53
N PRO A 145 13.57 18.03 -0.75
CA PRO A 145 12.56 17.20 -1.39
C PRO A 145 12.31 15.86 -0.70
N GLU A 146 13.34 15.28 -0.07
CA GLU A 146 13.24 13.95 0.54
C GLU A 146 12.55 14.02 1.91
N ALA A 147 12.89 15.01 2.73
CA ALA A 147 12.18 15.26 3.98
C ALA A 147 10.72 15.66 3.73
N VAL A 148 10.46 16.51 2.74
CA VAL A 148 9.11 16.92 2.33
C VAL A 148 8.30 15.72 1.83
N ALA A 149 8.88 14.87 0.98
CA ALA A 149 8.24 13.63 0.54
C ALA A 149 7.92 12.71 1.73
N THR A 150 8.87 12.56 2.66
CA THR A 150 8.72 11.73 3.85
C THR A 150 7.57 12.22 4.73
N LEU A 151 7.46 13.54 4.93
CA LEU A 151 6.40 14.17 5.73
C LEU A 151 5.03 13.99 5.07
N LEU A 152 4.91 14.21 3.76
CA LEU A 152 3.67 14.00 3.00
C LEU A 152 3.24 12.53 3.02
N ILE A 153 4.12 11.61 2.64
CA ILE A 153 3.78 10.18 2.57
C ILE A 153 3.45 9.62 3.95
N SER A 154 4.27 9.88 4.96
CA SER A 154 4.05 9.36 6.30
C SER A 154 2.83 9.98 6.96
N GLY A 155 2.63 11.29 6.79
CA GLY A 155 1.48 12.01 7.33
C GLY A 155 0.17 11.58 6.68
N LEU A 156 0.08 11.54 5.35
CA LEU A 156 -1.14 11.10 4.65
C LEU A 156 -1.48 9.64 4.96
N ARG A 157 -0.47 8.77 5.00
CA ARG A 157 -0.65 7.37 5.43
C ARG A 157 -1.19 7.27 6.85
N GLY A 158 -0.67 8.07 7.78
CA GLY A 158 -1.15 8.12 9.17
C GLY A 158 -2.60 8.59 9.28
N VAL A 159 -2.97 9.66 8.55
CA VAL A 159 -4.35 10.16 8.48
C VAL A 159 -5.30 9.11 7.91
N LEU A 160 -4.87 8.36 6.89
CA LEU A 160 -5.68 7.31 6.30
C LEU A 160 -5.87 6.11 7.24
N GLN A 161 -4.83 5.71 7.96
CA GLN A 161 -4.91 4.69 9.00
C GLN A 161 -5.89 5.11 10.11
N ASP A 162 -5.81 6.38 10.55
CA ASP A 162 -6.73 6.94 11.54
C ASP A 162 -8.19 6.86 11.05
N ARG A 163 -8.46 7.25 9.81
CA ARG A 163 -9.79 7.11 9.20
C ARG A 163 -10.29 5.66 9.22
N PHE A 164 -9.46 4.71 8.83
CA PHE A 164 -9.88 3.30 8.80
C PHE A 164 -10.19 2.73 10.19
N ILE A 165 -9.57 3.26 11.24
CA ILE A 165 -9.80 2.82 12.62
C ILE A 165 -11.01 3.53 13.22
N THR A 166 -11.11 4.85 13.06
CA THR A 166 -12.11 5.67 13.76
C THR A 166 -13.40 5.88 12.97
N GLY A 167 -13.35 5.76 11.64
CA GLY A 167 -14.46 6.11 10.75
C GLY A 167 -14.71 7.62 10.63
N ASP A 168 -13.90 8.48 11.25
CA ASP A 168 -14.10 9.92 11.25
C ASP A 168 -13.65 10.54 9.92
N VAL A 169 -14.57 10.63 8.98
CA VAL A 169 -14.32 11.13 7.62
C VAL A 169 -13.98 12.61 7.63
N GLU A 170 -14.72 13.43 8.37
CA GLU A 170 -14.61 14.89 8.28
C GLU A 170 -13.28 15.37 8.88
N ARG A 171 -12.90 14.88 10.06
CA ARG A 171 -11.64 15.27 10.70
C ARG A 171 -10.42 14.86 9.89
N THR A 172 -10.43 13.63 9.34
CA THR A 172 -9.28 13.09 8.60
C THR A 172 -9.13 13.75 7.24
N GLU A 173 -10.23 14.12 6.56
CA GLU A 173 -10.17 14.91 5.32
C GLU A 173 -9.57 16.30 5.56
N ARG A 174 -10.01 16.99 6.62
CA ARG A 174 -9.44 18.28 7.01
C ARG A 174 -7.95 18.15 7.33
N ALA A 175 -7.56 17.12 8.08
CA ALA A 175 -6.15 16.89 8.43
C ALA A 175 -5.27 16.63 7.19
N ALA A 176 -5.73 15.81 6.23
CA ALA A 176 -5.01 15.57 4.98
C ALA A 176 -4.82 16.86 4.17
N ARG A 177 -5.87 17.68 4.04
CA ARG A 177 -5.79 18.98 3.34
C ARG A 177 -4.84 19.96 4.03
N LEU A 178 -4.91 20.07 5.35
CA LEU A 178 -4.02 20.93 6.13
C LEU A 178 -2.56 20.50 6.00
N LEU A 179 -2.29 19.19 6.07
CA LEU A 179 -0.94 18.64 5.87
C LEU A 179 -0.37 19.07 4.51
N ILE A 180 -1.12 18.84 3.42
CA ILE A 180 -0.66 19.20 2.07
C ILE A 180 -0.46 20.72 1.95
N ALA A 181 -1.39 21.52 2.49
CA ALA A 181 -1.32 22.98 2.43
C ALA A 181 -0.15 23.59 3.22
N GLN A 182 0.24 22.98 4.35
CA GLN A 182 1.36 23.48 5.17
C GLN A 182 2.73 22.99 4.71
N THR A 183 2.75 21.92 3.91
CA THR A 183 4.01 21.28 3.48
C THR A 183 4.47 21.77 2.11
N LEU A 184 3.54 22.15 1.24
CA LEU A 184 3.83 22.68 -0.08
C LEU A 184 3.59 24.20 -0.11
N PRO A 185 4.48 24.98 -0.75
CA PRO A 185 4.36 26.44 -0.82
C PRO A 185 3.12 26.94 -1.58
#